data_AF-A0A956D4E0-F1
#
_entry.id   AF-A0A956D4E0-F1
#
_cell.length_a   1.000
_cell.length_b   1.000
_cell.length_c   1.000
_cell.angle_alpha   90.00
_cell.angle_beta   90.00
_cell.angle_gamma   90.00
#
_symmetry.space_group_name_H-M   'P 1'
#
loop_
_entity.id
_entity.type
_entity.pdbx_description
1 polymer ?
#
loop_
_entity_poly.entity_id
_entity_poly.type
_entity_poly.pdbx_seq_one_letter_code
_entity_poly.pdbx_strand_id
1 'polypeptide(L)'
;AAPDPAELADYRATVCGRLAEYQIRGVGGPAEREAGLASLERICDTGHRVTCAELAQTLAFAGETERARAPFRRGCEEDPRNSPIMLCANLRDVFAGGLHRWQVTLTSVEGLELPAGQTCTAWVLRHVAPYDGPWIREADECNAEVRCGTRILYGDGGSVCPCREEGERLTAGEDMTTGRDGDPAVQIDTGDGTLVVRDDAEGRHGAFTLRGRLGP
;
A
#
# COMPACT_ATOMS: atom_id res chain seq x y z
N ALA A 1 35.23 15.30 7.75
CA ALA A 1 35.76 14.33 6.77
C ALA A 1 34.80 14.27 5.59
N ALA A 2 35.26 13.93 4.39
CA ALA A 2 34.35 13.62 3.28
C ALA A 2 33.60 12.30 3.58
N PRO A 3 32.33 12.16 3.16
CA PRO A 3 31.59 10.91 3.34
C PRO A 3 32.24 9.76 2.55
N ASP A 4 32.04 8.54 3.02
CA ASP A 4 32.47 7.33 2.31
C ASP A 4 31.73 7.21 0.96
N PRO A 5 32.41 6.93 -0.16
CA PRO A 5 31.75 6.72 -1.44
C PRO A 5 30.59 5.70 -1.43
N ALA A 6 30.66 4.66 -0.59
CA ALA A 6 29.57 3.68 -0.47
C ALA A 6 28.32 4.29 0.18
N GLU A 7 28.48 5.06 1.26
CA GLU A 7 27.39 5.80 1.91
C GLU A 7 26.73 6.79 0.94
N LEU A 8 27.53 7.49 0.13
CA LEU A 8 27.00 8.43 -0.86
C LEU A 8 26.20 7.72 -1.96
N ALA A 9 26.64 6.52 -2.38
CA ALA A 9 25.91 5.72 -3.36
C ALA A 9 24.57 5.22 -2.82
N ASP A 10 24.56 4.73 -1.58
CA ASP A 10 23.36 4.29 -0.86
C ASP A 10 22.34 5.43 -0.68
N TYR A 11 22.81 6.59 -0.24
CA TYR A 11 21.98 7.79 -0.14
C TYR A 11 21.35 8.19 -1.48
N ARG A 12 22.13 8.19 -2.56
CA ARG A 12 21.62 8.49 -3.90
C ARG A 12 20.57 7.47 -4.36
N ALA A 13 20.81 6.18 -4.11
CA ALA A 13 19.87 5.13 -4.45
C ALA A 13 18.54 5.29 -3.71
N THR A 14 18.60 5.63 -2.41
CA THR A 14 17.41 5.94 -1.60
C THR A 14 16.62 7.13 -2.15
N VAL A 15 17.30 8.25 -2.46
CA VAL A 15 16.64 9.44 -3.01
C VAL A 15 16.01 9.16 -4.39
N CYS A 16 16.73 8.46 -5.27
CA CYS A 16 16.22 8.08 -6.58
C CYS A 16 15.06 7.08 -6.49
N GLY A 17 15.11 6.14 -5.54
CA GLY A 17 14.02 5.19 -5.27
C GLY A 17 12.74 5.91 -4.85
N ARG A 18 12.86 6.86 -3.92
CA ARG A 18 11.72 7.69 -3.48
C ARG A 18 11.13 8.53 -4.60
N LEU A 19 11.98 9.10 -5.46
CA LEU A 19 11.50 9.83 -6.64
C LEU A 19 10.73 8.92 -7.60
N ALA A 20 11.24 7.70 -7.83
CA ALA A 20 10.56 6.72 -8.67
C ALA A 20 9.18 6.31 -8.09
N GLU A 21 9.08 6.17 -6.77
CA GLU A 21 7.81 5.96 -6.07
C GLU A 21 6.84 7.13 -6.31
N TYR A 22 7.31 8.37 -6.21
CA TYR A 22 6.50 9.56 -6.51
C TYR A 22 6.03 9.59 -7.96
N GLN A 23 6.88 9.20 -8.91
CA GLN A 23 6.48 9.04 -10.31
C GLN A 23 5.39 7.99 -10.46
N ILE A 24 5.51 6.83 -9.82
CA ILE A 24 4.49 5.77 -9.85
C ILE A 24 3.15 6.27 -9.30
N ARG A 25 3.20 7.03 -8.19
CA ARG A 25 2.00 7.52 -7.49
C ARG A 25 1.43 8.82 -8.07
N GLY A 26 2.16 9.52 -8.94
CA GLY A 26 1.78 10.86 -9.40
C GLY A 26 1.86 11.92 -8.29
N VAL A 27 2.83 11.78 -7.38
CA VAL A 27 3.07 12.80 -6.34
C VAL A 27 3.88 13.93 -6.97
N GLY A 28 3.29 15.13 -7.02
CA GLY A 28 3.93 16.31 -7.61
C GLY A 28 3.85 16.41 -9.15
N GLY A 29 3.11 15.51 -9.81
CA GLY A 29 2.92 15.52 -11.27
C GLY A 29 2.02 14.38 -11.74
N PRO A 30 1.78 14.24 -13.07
CA PRO A 30 1.10 13.08 -13.62
C PRO A 30 1.82 11.78 -13.23
N ALA A 31 1.06 10.70 -13.05
CA ALA A 31 1.65 9.40 -12.76
C ALA A 31 2.40 8.85 -13.99
N GLU A 32 3.66 8.44 -13.79
CA GLU A 32 4.58 7.91 -14.80
C GLU A 32 5.01 6.48 -14.40
N ARG A 33 4.03 5.60 -14.19
CA ARG A 33 4.23 4.26 -13.61
C ARG A 33 5.38 3.47 -14.23
N GLU A 34 5.41 3.35 -15.56
CA GLU A 34 6.42 2.54 -16.25
C GLU A 34 7.83 3.14 -16.09
N ALA A 35 7.96 4.47 -16.14
CA ALA A 35 9.23 5.15 -15.95
C ALA A 35 9.76 5.00 -14.51
N GLY A 36 8.85 5.09 -13.52
CA GLY A 36 9.19 4.86 -12.12
C GLY A 36 9.58 3.40 -11.86
N LEU A 37 8.82 2.42 -12.37
CA LEU A 37 9.17 0.99 -12.26
C LEU A 37 10.54 0.69 -12.88
N ALA A 38 10.81 1.19 -14.09
CA ALA A 38 12.10 1.03 -14.74
C ALA A 38 13.25 1.69 -13.95
N SER A 39 12.96 2.74 -13.18
CA SER A 39 13.95 3.37 -12.30
C SER A 39 14.21 2.54 -11.04
N LEU A 40 13.16 2.02 -10.40
CA LEU A 40 13.31 1.08 -9.28
C LEU A 40 14.05 -0.20 -9.71
N GLU A 41 13.73 -0.76 -10.87
CA GLU A 41 14.43 -1.93 -11.44
C GLU A 41 15.93 -1.66 -11.58
N ARG A 42 16.32 -0.56 -12.23
CA ARG A 42 17.74 -0.20 -12.39
C ARG A 42 18.48 -0.03 -11.08
N ILE A 43 17.85 0.58 -10.07
CA ILE A 43 18.46 0.78 -8.75
C ILE A 43 18.55 -0.56 -7.99
N CYS A 44 17.52 -1.39 -8.07
CA CYS A 44 17.55 -2.74 -7.48
C CYS A 44 18.65 -3.61 -8.12
N ASP A 45 18.87 -3.49 -9.43
CA ASP A 45 19.92 -4.22 -10.15
C ASP A 45 21.34 -3.82 -9.73
N THR A 46 21.54 -2.65 -9.11
CA THR A 46 22.82 -2.30 -8.46
C THR A 46 23.00 -2.96 -7.09
N GLY A 47 22.05 -3.79 -6.65
CA GLY A 47 22.06 -4.45 -5.34
C GLY A 47 21.51 -3.58 -4.20
N HIS A 48 20.90 -2.43 -4.49
CA HIS A 48 20.31 -1.57 -3.45
C HIS A 48 19.02 -2.20 -2.90
N ARG A 49 19.10 -2.75 -1.69
CA ARG A 49 18.09 -3.68 -1.15
C ARG A 49 16.77 -3.04 -0.79
N VAL A 50 16.82 -1.84 -0.20
CA VAL A 50 15.59 -1.07 0.12
C VAL A 50 14.77 -0.90 -1.15
N THR A 51 15.40 -0.50 -2.25
CA THR A 51 14.72 -0.34 -3.53
C THR A 51 14.27 -1.66 -4.14
N CYS A 52 14.99 -2.77 -3.93
CA CYS A 52 14.47 -4.10 -4.29
C CYS A 52 13.19 -4.45 -3.51
N ALA A 53 13.14 -4.17 -2.20
CA ALA A 53 11.93 -4.38 -1.40
C ALA A 53 10.78 -3.45 -1.85
N GLU A 54 11.05 -2.17 -2.14
CA GLU A 54 10.07 -1.22 -2.67
C GLU A 54 9.52 -1.64 -4.04
N LEU A 55 10.39 -2.12 -4.94
CA LEU A 55 9.98 -2.65 -6.23
C LEU A 55 9.09 -3.87 -6.07
N ALA A 56 9.49 -4.82 -5.22
CA ALA A 56 8.69 -6.00 -4.92
C ALA A 56 7.32 -5.62 -4.36
N GLN A 57 7.27 -4.68 -3.41
CA GLN A 57 6.04 -4.18 -2.83
C GLN A 57 5.13 -3.54 -3.88
N THR A 58 5.69 -2.65 -4.71
CA THR A 58 4.97 -1.97 -5.78
C THR A 58 4.34 -2.98 -6.75
N LEU A 59 5.11 -3.98 -7.19
CA LEU A 59 4.64 -5.03 -8.09
C LEU A 59 3.55 -5.89 -7.43
N ALA A 60 3.74 -6.29 -6.17
CA ALA A 60 2.81 -7.14 -5.45
C ALA A 60 1.44 -6.44 -5.26
N PHE A 61 1.43 -5.18 -4.82
CA PHE A 61 0.20 -4.39 -4.69
C PHE A 61 -0.44 -4.02 -6.04
N ALA A 62 0.32 -4.01 -7.13
CA ALA A 62 -0.23 -3.95 -8.49
C ALA A 62 -0.83 -5.30 -8.96
N GLY A 63 -0.57 -6.40 -8.26
CA GLY A 63 -1.05 -7.76 -8.62
C GLY A 63 -0.07 -8.55 -9.47
N GLU A 64 1.14 -8.01 -9.65
CA GLU A 64 2.23 -8.63 -10.40
C GLU A 64 3.09 -9.49 -9.46
N THR A 65 2.43 -10.31 -8.63
CA THR A 65 3.06 -11.07 -7.53
C THR A 65 4.19 -11.96 -8.03
N GLU A 66 4.07 -12.55 -9.22
CA GLU A 66 5.16 -13.34 -9.81
C GLU A 66 6.39 -12.50 -10.16
N ARG A 67 6.21 -11.30 -10.73
CA ARG A 67 7.32 -10.36 -10.97
C ARG A 67 7.93 -9.85 -9.67
N ALA A 68 7.16 -9.76 -8.60
CA ALA A 68 7.62 -9.30 -7.30
C ALA A 68 8.58 -10.28 -6.60
N ARG A 69 8.60 -11.58 -6.96
CA ARG A 69 9.38 -12.61 -6.26
C ARG A 69 10.89 -12.38 -6.33
N ALA A 70 11.41 -12.09 -7.52
CA ALA A 70 12.85 -11.88 -7.72
C ALA A 70 13.39 -10.66 -6.93
N PRO A 71 12.79 -9.46 -7.01
CA PRO A 71 13.23 -8.33 -6.20
C PRO A 71 12.97 -8.56 -4.70
N PHE A 72 11.92 -9.28 -4.30
CA PHE A 72 11.71 -9.66 -2.89
C PHE A 72 12.88 -10.50 -2.36
N ARG A 73 13.31 -11.54 -3.09
CA ARG A 73 14.46 -12.36 -2.67
C ARG A 73 15.72 -11.52 -2.44
N ARG A 74 16.06 -10.68 -3.41
CA ARG A 74 17.23 -9.78 -3.33
C ARG A 74 17.10 -8.76 -2.19
N GLY A 75 15.91 -8.20 -2.03
CA GLY A 75 15.62 -7.15 -1.06
C GLY A 75 15.41 -7.64 0.37
N CYS A 76 15.00 -8.90 0.58
CA CYS A 76 14.50 -9.38 1.88
C CYS A 76 15.05 -10.74 2.35
N GLU A 77 15.47 -11.66 1.47
CA GLU A 77 15.88 -13.02 1.85
C GLU A 77 17.41 -13.19 1.94
N GLU A 78 18.17 -12.50 1.10
CA GLU A 78 19.61 -12.77 0.90
C GLU A 78 20.54 -12.20 2.01
N ASP A 79 20.08 -11.35 2.94
CA ASP A 79 20.90 -10.86 4.07
C ASP A 79 20.11 -10.71 5.39
N PRO A 80 20.58 -11.29 6.51
CA PRO A 80 19.93 -11.22 7.82
C PRO A 80 19.94 -9.84 8.49
N ARG A 81 20.70 -8.85 7.99
CA ARG A 81 20.72 -7.46 8.51
C ARG A 81 19.71 -6.54 7.84
N ASN A 82 18.79 -7.11 7.06
CA ASN A 82 17.89 -6.33 6.22
C ASN A 82 16.95 -5.42 7.02
N SER A 83 17.10 -4.13 6.80
CA SER A 83 16.13 -3.09 7.12
C SER A 83 15.68 -2.53 5.78
N PRO A 84 14.45 -2.85 5.35
CA PRO A 84 13.26 -2.36 6.04
C PRO A 84 12.40 -3.53 6.52
N ILE A 85 12.55 -3.85 7.81
CA ILE A 85 11.84 -4.91 8.53
C ILE A 85 10.34 -4.95 8.15
N MET A 86 9.68 -3.79 8.15
CA MET A 86 8.25 -3.69 7.87
C MET A 86 7.91 -4.00 6.42
N LEU A 87 8.70 -3.50 5.46
CA LEU A 87 8.48 -3.79 4.03
C LEU A 87 8.62 -5.29 3.75
N CYS A 88 9.65 -5.92 4.34
CA CYS A 88 9.86 -7.35 4.17
C CYS A 88 8.83 -8.20 4.93
N ALA A 89 8.32 -7.75 6.08
CA ALA A 89 7.23 -8.42 6.78
C ALA A 89 5.95 -8.41 5.93
N ASN A 90 5.55 -7.23 5.43
CA ASN A 90 4.39 -7.10 4.56
C ASN A 90 4.51 -7.98 3.31
N LEU A 91 5.68 -8.02 2.68
CA LEU A 91 5.90 -8.88 1.53
C LEU A 91 5.81 -10.38 1.86
N ARG A 92 6.34 -10.81 3.01
CA ARG A 92 6.15 -12.19 3.48
C ARG A 92 4.67 -12.51 3.64
N ASP A 93 3.91 -11.58 4.21
CA ASP A 93 2.47 -11.75 4.38
C ASP A 93 1.75 -11.86 3.03
N VAL A 94 2.11 -11.01 2.07
CA VAL A 94 1.58 -11.08 0.70
C VAL A 94 1.88 -12.44 0.06
N PHE A 95 3.12 -12.92 0.13
CA PHE A 95 3.51 -14.20 -0.48
C PHE A 95 2.96 -15.41 0.26
N ALA A 96 2.54 -15.25 1.51
CA ALA A 96 1.84 -16.24 2.30
C ALA A 96 0.30 -16.19 2.10
N GLY A 97 -0.20 -15.32 1.22
CA GLY A 97 -1.61 -15.23 0.84
C GLY A 97 -2.46 -14.29 1.70
N GLY A 98 -1.84 -13.44 2.52
CA GLY A 98 -2.56 -12.45 3.34
C GLY A 98 -3.10 -11.24 2.55
N LEU A 99 -2.79 -11.13 1.25
CA LEU A 99 -3.28 -10.04 0.41
C LEU A 99 -4.62 -10.39 -0.23
N HIS A 100 -5.66 -9.70 0.19
CA HIS A 100 -6.99 -9.75 -0.40
C HIS A 100 -7.19 -8.51 -1.29
N ARG A 101 -7.81 -8.69 -2.46
CA ARG A 101 -8.07 -7.60 -3.40
C ARG A 101 -9.44 -7.76 -4.05
N TRP A 102 -10.10 -6.63 -4.26
CA TRP A 102 -11.39 -6.53 -4.91
C TRP A 102 -11.42 -5.41 -5.94
N GLN A 103 -12.18 -5.63 -7.01
CA GLN A 103 -12.72 -4.53 -7.81
C GLN A 103 -13.90 -3.91 -7.06
N VAL A 104 -14.05 -2.60 -7.12
CA VAL A 104 -15.11 -1.88 -6.43
C VAL A 104 -15.88 -1.06 -7.43
N THR A 105 -17.18 -1.30 -7.56
CA THR A 105 -18.06 -0.45 -8.36
C THR A 105 -18.68 0.60 -7.44
N LEU A 106 -18.38 1.88 -7.66
CA LEU A 106 -18.93 2.96 -6.85
C LEU A 106 -20.44 3.06 -7.04
N THR A 107 -21.19 3.10 -5.94
CA THR A 107 -22.65 3.23 -5.94
C THR A 107 -23.09 4.64 -5.60
N SER A 108 -22.35 5.35 -4.75
CA SER A 108 -22.54 6.78 -4.52
C SER A 108 -21.23 7.48 -4.18
N VAL A 109 -21.15 8.75 -4.55
CA VAL A 109 -20.00 9.63 -4.29
C VAL A 109 -20.54 11.00 -3.92
N GLU A 110 -20.08 11.54 -2.80
CA GLU A 110 -20.39 12.87 -2.28
C GLU A 110 -19.07 13.56 -1.94
N GLY A 111 -18.91 14.83 -2.34
CA GLY A 111 -17.71 15.62 -2.03
C GLY A 111 -16.50 15.40 -2.95
N LEU A 112 -16.55 14.45 -3.89
CA LEU A 112 -15.50 14.20 -4.89
C LEU A 112 -16.05 14.19 -6.31
N GLU A 113 -15.20 14.60 -7.26
CA GLU A 113 -15.45 14.44 -8.70
C GLU A 113 -15.10 13.01 -9.16
N LEU A 114 -15.93 12.04 -8.76
CA LEU A 114 -15.89 10.66 -9.27
C LEU A 114 -17.33 10.23 -9.62
N PRO A 115 -17.60 9.69 -10.83
CA PRO A 115 -18.93 9.22 -11.18
C PRO A 115 -19.30 7.92 -10.46
N ALA A 116 -20.58 7.79 -10.10
CA ALA A 116 -21.15 6.48 -9.78
C ALA A 116 -20.98 5.52 -10.97
N GLY A 117 -20.75 4.24 -10.68
CA GLY A 117 -20.39 3.23 -11.66
C GLY A 117 -18.89 3.17 -12.00
N GLN A 118 -18.07 4.14 -11.56
CA GLN A 118 -16.62 4.04 -11.68
C GLN A 118 -16.09 2.81 -10.95
N THR A 119 -15.10 2.16 -11.55
CA THR A 119 -14.36 1.07 -10.92
C THR A 119 -13.15 1.60 -10.17
N CYS A 120 -12.97 1.10 -8.96
CA CYS A 120 -11.83 1.31 -8.08
C CYS A 120 -11.26 -0.04 -7.65
N THR A 121 -10.09 -0.03 -7.02
CA THR A 121 -9.48 -1.21 -6.39
C THR A 121 -9.40 -0.99 -4.90
N ALA A 122 -9.80 -1.99 -4.13
CA ALA A 122 -9.53 -2.05 -2.70
C ALA A 122 -8.66 -3.27 -2.42
N TRP A 123 -7.71 -3.14 -1.51
CA TRP A 123 -6.97 -4.27 -0.99
C TRP A 123 -6.82 -4.19 0.52
N VAL A 124 -6.72 -5.36 1.14
CA VAL A 124 -6.43 -5.54 2.56
C VAL A 124 -5.27 -6.55 2.65
N LEU A 125 -4.22 -6.18 3.37
CA LEU A 125 -3.11 -7.06 3.71
C LEU A 125 -3.24 -7.43 5.18
N ARG A 126 -3.54 -8.69 5.44
CA ARG A 126 -3.52 -9.27 6.78
C ARG A 126 -2.10 -9.69 7.15
N HIS A 127 -1.69 -9.37 8.37
CA HIS A 127 -0.47 -9.89 8.93
C HIS A 127 -0.66 -11.37 9.30
N VAL A 128 0.06 -12.25 8.60
CA VAL A 128 -0.02 -13.71 8.79
C VAL A 128 1.17 -14.25 9.59
N ALA A 129 2.28 -13.51 9.64
CA ALA A 129 3.42 -13.86 10.47
C ALA A 129 3.37 -13.12 11.82
N PRO A 130 3.51 -13.81 12.97
CA PRO A 130 3.80 -13.14 14.23
C PRO A 130 5.15 -12.45 14.08
N TYR A 131 5.14 -11.13 14.12
CA TYR A 131 6.35 -10.36 14.24
C TYR A 131 6.61 -10.15 15.74
N ASP A 132 7.67 -10.76 16.30
CA ASP A 132 8.06 -10.62 17.72
C ASP A 132 8.61 -9.22 18.08
N GLY A 133 8.18 -8.18 17.35
CA GLY A 133 8.58 -6.79 17.59
C GLY A 133 7.61 -6.09 18.54
N PRO A 134 8.11 -5.19 19.41
CA PRO A 134 7.28 -4.48 20.39
C PRO A 134 6.29 -3.47 19.79
N TRP A 135 6.22 -3.38 18.46
CA TRP A 135 5.50 -2.35 17.71
C TRP A 135 4.37 -2.90 16.83
N ILE A 136 4.21 -4.22 16.72
CA ILE A 136 3.08 -4.80 15.98
C ILE A 136 2.04 -5.26 16.99
N ARG A 137 0.90 -4.60 16.89
CA ARG A 137 -0.30 -4.83 17.69
C ARG A 137 -0.98 -6.12 17.19
N GLU A 138 -2.03 -6.51 17.88
CA GLU A 138 -2.70 -7.81 17.84
C GLU A 138 -3.00 -8.33 16.42
N ALA A 139 -3.27 -9.65 16.27
CA ALA A 139 -3.60 -10.30 15.00
C ALA A 139 -4.82 -9.73 14.24
N ASP A 140 -5.43 -8.69 14.80
CA ASP A 140 -6.63 -7.99 14.36
C ASP A 140 -6.30 -6.62 13.72
N GLU A 141 -5.04 -6.34 13.33
CA GLU A 141 -4.67 -5.17 12.53
C GLU A 141 -4.28 -5.57 11.09
N CYS A 142 -4.74 -4.79 10.11
CA CYS A 142 -4.42 -4.97 8.69
C CYS A 142 -4.00 -3.65 8.05
N ASN A 143 -3.17 -3.72 7.02
CA ASN A 143 -3.02 -2.61 6.10
C ASN A 143 -4.16 -2.63 5.06
N ALA A 144 -4.67 -1.46 4.69
CA ALA A 144 -5.63 -1.36 3.59
C ALA A 144 -5.36 -0.13 2.71
N GLU A 145 -5.77 -0.20 1.45
CA GLU A 145 -5.77 0.93 0.52
C GLU A 145 -7.01 0.87 -0.35
N VAL A 146 -7.54 2.05 -0.67
CA VAL A 146 -8.60 2.22 -1.67
C VAL A 146 -8.11 3.20 -2.72
N ARG A 147 -8.19 2.79 -3.99
CA ARG A 147 -7.68 3.57 -5.12
C ARG A 147 -8.68 3.61 -6.28
N CYS A 148 -8.93 4.79 -6.81
CA CYS A 148 -9.75 5.01 -8.00
C CYS A 148 -8.88 5.65 -9.10
N GLY A 149 -8.47 4.85 -10.09
CA GLY A 149 -7.47 5.28 -11.08
C GLY A 149 -6.11 5.54 -10.44
N THR A 150 -5.56 6.75 -10.59
CA THR A 150 -4.30 7.15 -9.93
C THR A 150 -4.52 7.73 -8.54
N ARG A 151 -5.77 8.04 -8.15
CA ARG A 151 -6.08 8.69 -6.87
C ARG A 151 -6.22 7.66 -5.76
N ILE A 152 -5.37 7.77 -4.75
CA ILE A 152 -5.48 7.04 -3.47
C ILE A 152 -6.49 7.78 -2.59
N LEU A 153 -7.52 7.09 -2.12
CA LEU A 153 -8.60 7.62 -1.29
C LEU A 153 -8.51 7.18 0.16
N TYR A 154 -7.74 6.14 0.46
CA TYR A 154 -7.39 5.67 1.79
C TYR A 154 -6.07 4.90 1.70
N GLY A 155 -5.22 4.95 2.74
CA GLY A 155 -4.03 4.10 2.82
C GLY A 155 -2.76 4.61 2.14
N ASP A 156 -2.63 5.92 1.87
CA ASP A 156 -1.43 6.50 1.23
C ASP A 156 -0.18 6.38 2.13
N GLY A 157 0.47 5.21 2.10
CA GLY A 157 1.65 4.92 2.91
C GLY A 157 1.45 3.84 3.98
N GLY A 158 0.38 3.05 3.91
CA GLY A 158 0.18 1.91 4.79
C GLY A 158 -0.59 2.25 6.06
N SER A 159 -1.74 2.93 5.93
CA SER A 159 -2.74 3.01 6.99
C SER A 159 -3.03 1.63 7.55
N VAL A 160 -3.21 1.57 8.86
CA VAL A 160 -3.48 0.35 9.60
C VAL A 160 -4.85 0.50 10.23
N CYS A 161 -5.77 -0.40 9.91
CA CYS A 161 -7.10 -0.43 10.50
C CYS A 161 -7.35 -1.79 11.17
N PRO A 162 -8.24 -1.83 12.18
CA PRO A 162 -8.75 -3.09 12.70
C PRO A 162 -9.32 -3.97 11.59
N CYS A 163 -9.07 -5.27 11.65
CA CYS A 163 -9.62 -6.25 10.73
C CYS A 163 -9.91 -7.58 11.42
N ARG A 164 -10.82 -8.34 10.84
CA ARG A 164 -11.23 -9.67 11.31
C ARG A 164 -11.57 -10.53 10.11
N GLU A 165 -11.07 -11.76 10.11
CA GLU A 165 -11.33 -12.75 9.08
C GLU A 165 -12.01 -13.98 9.70
N GLU A 166 -13.19 -14.33 9.20
CA GLU A 166 -13.98 -15.50 9.61
C GLU A 166 -14.40 -16.30 8.37
N GLY A 167 -13.63 -17.34 8.04
CA GLY A 167 -13.85 -18.10 6.82
C GLY A 167 -13.57 -17.24 5.58
N GLU A 168 -14.59 -17.03 4.74
CA GLU A 168 -14.48 -16.16 3.56
C GLU A 168 -14.89 -14.70 3.83
N ARG A 169 -15.39 -14.41 5.05
CA ARG A 169 -15.78 -13.06 5.45
C ARG A 169 -14.57 -12.32 6.02
N LEU A 170 -14.26 -11.16 5.45
CA LEU A 170 -13.29 -10.22 5.97
C LEU A 170 -14.01 -8.89 6.22
N THR A 171 -13.85 -8.39 7.44
CA THR A 171 -14.22 -7.03 7.82
C THR A 171 -12.96 -6.25 8.16
N ALA A 172 -12.79 -5.06 7.61
CA ALA A 172 -11.66 -4.18 7.95
C ALA A 172 -12.14 -2.74 7.98
N GLY A 173 -11.70 -1.97 8.97
CA GLY A 173 -12.03 -0.55 9.00
C GLY A 173 -11.98 0.15 10.34
N GLU A 174 -12.12 1.46 10.26
CA GLU A 174 -12.21 2.39 11.37
C GLU A 174 -13.11 3.57 11.04
N ASP A 175 -13.56 4.27 12.08
CA ASP A 175 -14.51 5.38 11.97
C ASP A 175 -13.89 6.77 12.17
N MET A 176 -12.59 6.84 12.44
CA MET A 176 -11.86 8.09 12.62
C MET A 176 -11.46 8.66 11.26
N THR A 177 -11.53 9.98 11.12
CA THR A 177 -11.22 10.73 9.89
C THR A 177 -9.96 11.55 10.09
N THR A 178 -9.46 12.18 9.02
CA THR A 178 -8.15 12.83 9.03
C THR A 178 -7.94 13.81 10.18
N GLY A 179 -8.97 14.59 10.57
CA GLY A 179 -8.87 15.52 11.70
C GLY A 179 -8.72 14.85 13.09
N ARG A 180 -8.83 13.52 13.17
CA ARG A 180 -8.71 12.74 14.41
C ARG A 180 -7.42 11.95 14.51
N ASP A 181 -7.02 11.24 13.46
CA ASP A 181 -5.88 10.31 13.45
C ASP A 181 -4.93 10.48 12.26
N GLY A 182 -5.35 11.23 11.23
CA GLY A 182 -4.50 11.62 10.11
C GLY A 182 -4.84 10.91 8.80
N ASP A 183 -5.84 10.05 8.78
CA ASP A 183 -6.32 9.37 7.57
C ASP A 183 -7.85 9.29 7.44
N PRO A 184 -8.37 9.09 6.22
CA PRO A 184 -9.80 8.92 6.01
C PRO A 184 -10.35 7.70 6.77
N ALA A 185 -11.60 7.72 7.19
CA ALA A 185 -12.26 6.52 7.70
C ALA A 185 -12.52 5.54 6.55
N VAL A 186 -12.36 4.24 6.81
CA VAL A 186 -12.68 3.16 5.86
C VAL A 186 -13.50 2.08 6.53
N GLN A 187 -14.43 1.47 5.79
CA GLN A 187 -15.14 0.27 6.19
C GLN A 187 -15.27 -0.67 4.99
N ILE A 188 -14.75 -1.89 5.12
CA ILE A 188 -14.76 -2.97 4.15
C ILE A 188 -15.47 -4.15 4.79
N ASP A 189 -16.48 -4.70 4.12
CA ASP A 189 -17.17 -5.90 4.56
C ASP A 189 -17.44 -6.81 3.35
N THR A 190 -16.73 -7.94 3.27
CA THR A 190 -16.88 -8.88 2.15
C THR A 190 -18.15 -9.72 2.23
N GLY A 191 -18.72 -9.91 3.43
CA GLY A 191 -19.95 -10.66 3.59
C GLY A 191 -21.17 -9.87 3.10
N ASP A 192 -21.14 -8.56 3.30
CA ASP A 192 -22.17 -7.64 2.78
C ASP A 192 -21.82 -7.11 1.37
N GLY A 193 -20.58 -7.35 0.93
CA GLY A 193 -20.02 -6.91 -0.34
C GLY A 193 -19.97 -5.38 -0.44
N THR A 194 -19.58 -4.70 0.63
CA THR A 194 -19.62 -3.24 0.73
C THR A 194 -18.26 -2.62 1.01
N LEU A 195 -18.07 -1.42 0.46
CA LEU A 195 -17.00 -0.49 0.79
C LEU A 195 -17.62 0.86 1.15
N VAL A 196 -17.13 1.49 2.21
CA VAL A 196 -17.35 2.90 2.53
C VAL A 196 -16.00 3.55 2.81
N VAL A 197 -15.75 4.71 2.22
CA VAL A 197 -14.63 5.57 2.64
C VAL A 197 -15.20 6.97 2.86
N ARG A 198 -14.82 7.62 3.94
CA ARG A 198 -15.24 8.99 4.21
C ARG A 198 -14.12 9.78 4.86
N ASP A 199 -14.12 11.08 4.64
CA ASP A 199 -13.14 11.97 5.24
C ASP A 199 -13.80 13.30 5.62
N ASP A 200 -13.11 14.06 6.45
CA ASP A 200 -13.53 15.41 6.84
C ASP A 200 -12.79 16.50 6.04
N ALA A 201 -13.06 17.76 6.36
CA ALA A 201 -12.49 18.89 5.62
C ALA A 201 -10.97 19.07 5.82
N GLU A 202 -10.37 18.38 6.80
CA GLU A 202 -8.92 18.41 7.07
C GLU A 202 -8.16 17.42 6.18
N GLY A 203 -8.89 16.48 5.56
CA GLY A 203 -8.42 15.52 4.58
C GLY A 203 -7.77 16.13 3.35
N ARG A 204 -6.80 15.41 2.76
CA ARG A 204 -6.13 15.81 1.50
C ARG A 204 -7.12 16.09 0.37
N HIS A 205 -8.25 15.37 0.35
CA HIS A 205 -9.27 15.50 -0.68
C HIS A 205 -10.49 16.31 -0.22
N GLY A 206 -10.41 16.95 0.96
CA GLY A 206 -11.53 17.59 1.61
C GLY A 206 -12.58 16.60 2.12
N ALA A 207 -13.72 17.12 2.57
CA ALA A 207 -14.79 16.27 3.11
C ALA A 207 -15.46 15.47 1.99
N PHE A 208 -15.53 14.15 2.15
CA PHE A 208 -16.20 13.28 1.19
C PHE A 208 -16.83 12.04 1.83
N THR A 209 -17.69 11.39 1.08
CA THR A 209 -18.17 10.03 1.37
C THR A 209 -18.35 9.29 0.06
N LEU A 210 -17.74 8.11 -0.04
CA LEU A 210 -17.95 7.19 -1.15
C LEU A 210 -18.46 5.86 -0.64
N ARG A 211 -19.33 5.24 -1.44
CA ARG A 211 -19.85 3.89 -1.21
C ARG A 211 -19.64 3.07 -2.46
N GLY A 212 -19.34 1.79 -2.28
CA GLY A 212 -19.10 0.87 -3.39
C GLY A 212 -19.53 -0.56 -3.09
N ARG A 213 -19.67 -1.34 -4.15
CA ARG A 213 -19.88 -2.79 -4.09
C ARG A 213 -18.60 -3.51 -4.43
N LEU A 214 -18.22 -4.46 -3.58
CA LEU A 214 -17.07 -5.33 -3.81
C LEU A 214 -17.44 -6.37 -4.87
N GLY A 215 -16.61 -6.47 -5.89
CA GLY A 215 -16.58 -7.54 -6.88
C GLY A 215 -15.33 -8.40 -6.69
N PRO A 216 -15.33 -9.63 -7.24
CA PRO A 216 -14.15 -10.49 -7.27
C PRO A 216 -12.99 -9.86 -8.06
#